data_AF-A0A9R0U997-F1
#
_entry.id   AF-A0A9R0U997-F1
#
_cell.length_a   1.000
_cell.length_b   1.000
_cell.length_c   1.000
_cell.angle_alpha   90.00
_cell.angle_beta   90.00
_cell.angle_gamma   90.00
#
_symmetry.space_group_name_H-M   'P 1'
#
loop_
_entity.id
_entity.type
_entity.pdbx_description
1 polymer ?
#
loop_
_entity_poly.entity_id
_entity_poly.type
_entity_poly.pdbx_seq_one_letter_code
_entity_poly.pdbx_strand_id
1 'polypeptide(L)'
;MALASAEYPFLGLMWTMLVFFCWIAWFWLLFLAFGDLFRRDDVSGWAKAGWTVLLIVLPFLGVLLYLVTQGRHLPERQRAREAAARDRFDGYVRSVSTSDTTGAAQIAQARRLLEEGVIDDAEYQALKRKALAR
;
A
#
# COMPACT_ATOMS: atom_id res chain seq x y z
N MET A 1 17.05 34.52 52.15
CA MET A 1 16.23 33.33 51.81
C MET A 1 15.17 33.79 50.82
N ALA A 2 15.56 33.93 49.54
CA ALA A 2 14.64 34.30 48.47
C ALA A 2 13.85 33.06 48.09
N LEU A 3 12.77 32.80 48.81
CA LEU A 3 11.69 31.96 48.29
C LEU A 3 11.08 32.78 47.16
N ALA A 4 11.63 32.62 45.96
CA ALA A 4 10.92 33.00 44.74
C ALA A 4 9.55 32.34 44.87
N SER A 5 8.53 33.18 45.09
CA SER A 5 7.15 32.78 45.06
C SER A 5 6.95 32.01 43.77
N ALA A 6 6.84 30.70 43.91
CA ALA A 6 6.53 29.78 42.83
C ALA A 6 5.06 29.99 42.44
N GLU A 7 4.72 31.19 41.99
CA GLU A 7 3.62 31.36 41.07
C GLU A 7 4.05 30.57 39.85
N TYR A 8 3.54 29.35 39.71
CA TYR A 8 3.63 28.58 38.48
C TYR A 8 2.96 29.46 37.41
N PRO A 9 3.73 30.22 36.60
CA PRO A 9 3.11 31.14 35.66
C PRO A 9 2.30 30.27 34.70
N PHE A 10 1.23 30.79 34.10
CA PHE A 10 0.47 30.04 33.10
C PHE A 10 1.39 29.36 32.05
N LEU A 11 2.47 30.04 31.68
CA LEU A 11 3.53 29.52 30.82
C LEU A 11 4.27 28.29 31.41
N GLY A 12 4.54 28.27 32.71
CA GLY A 12 5.13 27.14 33.42
C GLY A 12 4.19 25.93 33.48
N LEU A 13 2.89 26.16 33.70
CA LEU A 13 1.89 25.09 33.65
C LEU A 13 1.79 24.51 32.22
N MET A 14 1.68 25.38 31.20
CA MET A 14 1.68 24.97 29.79
C MET A 14 2.94 24.20 29.41
N TRP A 15 4.12 24.66 29.86
CA TRP A 15 5.40 24.00 29.62
C TRP A 15 5.45 22.61 30.27
N THR A 16 5.05 22.49 31.54
CA THR A 16 5.01 21.19 32.22
C THR A 16 4.00 20.23 31.58
N MET A 17 2.84 20.72 31.13
CA MET A 17 1.87 19.90 30.40
C MET A 17 2.42 19.42 29.04
N LEU A 18 3.15 20.29 28.33
CA LEU A 18 3.82 19.93 27.07
C LEU A 18 4.92 18.90 27.29
N VAL A 19 5.79 19.10 28.29
CA VAL A 19 6.86 18.14 28.62
C VAL A 19 6.26 16.80 29.04
N PHE A 20 5.20 16.81 29.87
CA PHE A 20 4.48 15.60 30.27
C PHE A 20 3.83 14.88 29.08
N PHE A 21 3.18 15.62 28.18
CA PHE A 21 2.64 15.08 26.93
C PHE A 21 3.74 14.46 26.07
N CYS A 22 4.85 15.16 25.85
CA CYS A 22 6.00 14.63 25.11
C CYS A 22 6.57 13.37 25.77
N TRP A 23 6.58 13.30 27.10
CA TRP A 23 7.00 12.12 27.85
C TRP A 23 6.04 10.94 27.64
N ILE A 24 4.73 11.16 27.70
CA ILE A 24 3.73 10.12 27.38
C ILE A 24 3.86 9.67 25.91
N ALA A 25 3.92 10.63 24.99
CA ALA A 25 4.08 10.35 23.56
C ALA A 25 5.38 9.58 23.28
N TRP A 26 6.45 9.87 24.03
CA TRP A 26 7.70 9.13 23.99
C TRP A 26 7.51 7.64 24.35
N PHE A 27 6.87 7.35 25.49
CA PHE A 27 6.58 5.96 25.87
C PHE A 27 5.61 5.29 24.88
N TRP A 28 4.62 6.03 24.39
CA TRP A 28 3.71 5.54 23.37
C TRP A 28 4.46 5.09 22.11
N LEU A 29 5.36 5.94 21.57
CA LEU A 29 6.20 5.60 20.43
C LEU A 29 7.08 4.38 20.71
N LEU A 30 7.62 4.25 21.93
CA LEU A 30 8.38 3.08 22.35
C LEU A 30 7.49 1.83 22.29
N PHE A 31 6.28 1.83 22.85
CA PHE A 31 5.37 0.69 22.76
C PHE A 31 4.99 0.34 21.31
N LEU A 32 4.75 1.35 20.46
CA LEU A 32 4.46 1.14 19.04
C LEU A 32 5.66 0.51 18.30
N ALA A 33 6.88 0.99 18.57
CA ALA A 33 8.10 0.45 17.98
C ALA A 33 8.35 -0.99 18.43
N PHE A 34 8.11 -1.30 19.72
CA PHE A 34 8.16 -2.67 20.23
C PHE A 34 7.13 -3.55 19.54
N GLY A 35 5.87 -3.09 19.42
CA GLY A 35 4.81 -3.82 18.73
C GLY A 35 5.16 -4.13 17.27
N ASP A 36 5.70 -3.17 16.52
CA ASP A 36 6.12 -3.40 15.13
C ASP A 36 7.32 -4.35 15.03
N LEU A 37 8.27 -4.27 15.98
CA LEU A 37 9.40 -5.18 16.07
C LEU A 37 8.95 -6.63 16.35
N PHE A 38 7.98 -6.83 17.24
CA PHE A 38 7.45 -8.15 17.55
C PHE A 38 6.60 -8.73 16.43
N ARG A 39 5.84 -7.89 15.72
CA ARG A 39 4.98 -8.29 14.58
C ARG A 39 5.77 -8.78 13.36
N ARG A 40 7.07 -8.48 13.28
CA ARG A 40 7.94 -9.02 12.22
C ARG A 40 8.45 -10.40 12.60
N ASP A 41 7.98 -11.42 11.89
CA ASP A 41 8.46 -12.80 12.03
C ASP A 41 9.82 -13.04 11.35
N ASP A 42 10.25 -12.08 10.51
CA ASP A 42 11.50 -12.15 9.73
C ASP A 42 12.77 -11.87 10.57
N VAL A 43 12.64 -11.52 11.86
CA VAL A 43 13.75 -11.09 12.73
C VAL A 43 13.96 -12.09 13.87
N SER A 44 15.19 -12.56 14.05
CA SER A 44 15.54 -13.52 15.12
C SER A 44 15.28 -12.96 16.52
N GLY A 45 14.87 -13.81 17.46
CA GLY A 45 14.50 -13.38 18.83
C GLY A 45 15.63 -12.65 19.58
N TRP A 46 16.90 -13.04 19.33
CA TRP A 46 18.07 -12.36 19.89
C TRP A 46 18.27 -10.95 19.33
N ALA A 47 18.00 -10.75 18.04
CA ALA A 47 18.02 -9.41 17.46
C ALA A 47 16.92 -8.54 18.07
N LYS A 48 15.70 -9.08 18.28
CA LYS A 48 14.62 -8.36 18.97
C LYS A 48 15.04 -7.89 20.37
N ALA A 49 15.68 -8.77 21.16
CA ALA A 49 16.16 -8.43 22.49
C ALA A 49 17.23 -7.32 22.48
N GLY A 50 18.20 -7.39 21.57
CA GLY A 50 19.22 -6.33 21.42
C GLY A 50 18.62 -4.98 21.03
N TRP A 51 17.63 -4.97 20.13
CA TRP A 51 16.90 -3.78 19.71
C TRP A 51 16.12 -3.14 20.87
N THR A 52 15.44 -3.96 21.67
CA THR A 52 14.73 -3.52 22.87
C THR A 52 15.66 -2.82 23.86
N VAL A 53 16.81 -3.39 24.16
CA VAL A 53 17.79 -2.79 25.09
C VAL A 53 18.32 -1.47 24.54
N LEU A 54 18.62 -1.41 23.23
CA LEU A 54 19.16 -0.21 22.59
C LEU A 54 18.14 0.95 22.57
N LEU A 55 16.85 0.64 22.34
CA LEU A 55 15.75 1.61 22.42
C LEU A 55 15.52 2.17 23.83
N ILE A 56 15.75 1.36 24.87
CA ILE A 56 15.58 1.77 26.28
C ILE A 56 16.73 2.67 26.74
N VAL A 57 17.98 2.29 26.42
CA VAL A 57 19.17 2.97 26.94
C VAL A 57 19.48 4.24 26.15
N LEU A 58 19.24 4.24 24.84
CA LEU A 58 19.65 5.28 23.91
C LEU A 58 18.45 5.77 23.09
N PRO A 59 17.56 6.61 23.67
CA PRO A 59 16.32 7.04 23.03
C PRO A 59 16.52 7.66 21.63
N PHE A 60 17.41 8.63 21.49
CA PHE A 60 17.68 9.30 20.20
C PHE A 60 18.44 8.41 19.20
N LEU A 61 19.37 7.59 19.67
CA LEU A 61 20.17 6.70 18.84
C LEU A 61 19.37 5.47 18.39
N GLY A 62 18.42 4.99 19.20
CA GLY A 62 17.53 3.87 18.88
C GLY A 62 16.61 4.16 17.70
N VAL A 63 16.04 5.37 17.63
CA VAL A 63 15.18 5.79 16.50
C VAL A 63 16.00 5.95 15.21
N LEU A 64 17.20 6.53 15.29
CA LEU A 64 18.09 6.68 14.13
C LEU A 64 18.57 5.32 13.60
N LEU A 65 18.98 4.42 14.49
CA LEU A 65 19.41 3.10 14.09
C LEU A 65 18.24 2.27 13.54
N TYR A 66 17.04 2.39 14.14
CA TYR A 66 15.81 1.78 13.62
C TYR A 66 15.57 2.21 12.17
N LEU A 67 15.61 3.51 11.86
CA LEU A 67 15.46 3.96 10.47
C LEU A 67 16.52 3.38 9.52
N VAL A 68 17.78 3.29 9.96
CA VAL A 68 18.90 2.79 9.14
C VAL A 68 18.78 1.28 8.86
N THR A 69 18.40 0.48 9.85
CA THR A 69 18.29 -0.98 9.68
C THR A 69 16.95 -1.40 9.09
N GLN A 70 15.88 -0.66 9.40
CA GLN A 70 14.51 -1.01 9.03
C GLN A 70 14.12 -0.44 7.65
N GLY A 71 14.84 0.55 7.12
CA GLY A 71 14.57 1.21 5.83
C GLY A 71 14.88 0.37 4.58
N ARG A 72 15.54 -0.79 4.72
CA ARG A 72 16.04 -1.57 3.57
C ARG A 72 15.07 -2.61 2.98
N HIS A 73 13.86 -2.79 3.53
CA HIS A 73 12.95 -3.85 3.07
C HIS A 73 11.86 -3.43 2.08
N LEU A 74 11.89 -2.20 1.55
CA LEU A 74 10.89 -1.74 0.58
C LEU A 74 11.03 -2.27 -0.87
N PRO A 75 12.20 -2.67 -1.41
CA PRO A 75 12.26 -2.96 -2.85
C PRO A 75 11.59 -4.27 -3.30
N GLU A 76 11.60 -5.31 -2.48
CA GLU A 76 11.22 -6.66 -2.94
C GLU A 76 9.72 -6.94 -2.81
N ARG A 77 9.11 -6.51 -1.70
CA ARG A 77 7.66 -6.71 -1.47
C ARG A 77 6.79 -5.80 -2.35
N GLN A 78 7.31 -4.63 -2.72
CA GLN A 78 6.60 -3.70 -3.60
C GLN A 78 6.60 -4.21 -5.04
N ARG A 79 7.74 -4.76 -5.52
CA ARG A 79 7.83 -5.45 -6.82
C ARG A 79 6.92 -6.68 -6.91
N ALA A 80 6.84 -7.49 -5.87
CA ALA A 80 5.95 -8.66 -5.85
C ALA A 80 4.46 -8.26 -5.89
N ARG A 81 4.07 -7.19 -5.19
CA ARG A 81 2.69 -6.66 -5.21
C ARG A 81 2.34 -6.03 -6.54
N GLU A 82 3.28 -5.31 -7.16
CA GLU A 82 3.11 -4.74 -8.50
C GLU A 82 3.01 -5.83 -9.57
N ALA A 83 3.82 -6.89 -9.48
CA ALA A 83 3.74 -8.04 -10.38
C ALA A 83 2.39 -8.77 -10.27
N ALA A 84 1.92 -9.05 -9.04
CA ALA A 84 0.62 -9.69 -8.83
C ALA A 84 -0.57 -8.83 -9.28
N ALA A 85 -0.45 -7.50 -9.20
CA ALA A 85 -1.47 -6.57 -9.72
C ALA A 85 -1.49 -6.54 -11.26
N ARG A 86 -0.32 -6.58 -11.90
CA ARG A 86 -0.19 -6.65 -13.37
C ARG A 86 -0.76 -7.96 -13.92
N ASP A 87 -0.42 -9.10 -13.32
CA ASP A 87 -0.93 -10.42 -13.76
C ASP A 87 -2.47 -10.50 -13.73
N ARG A 88 -3.10 -9.92 -12.71
CA ARG A 88 -4.57 -9.86 -12.60
C ARG A 88 -5.19 -8.97 -13.66
N PHE A 89 -4.58 -7.81 -13.93
CA PHE A 89 -5.05 -6.89 -14.96
C PHE A 89 -4.90 -7.50 -16.35
N ASP A 90 -3.74 -8.09 -16.66
CA ASP A 90 -3.48 -8.74 -17.94
C ASP A 90 -4.39 -9.95 -18.17
N GLY A 91 -4.67 -10.73 -17.12
CA GLY A 91 -5.64 -11.83 -17.15
C GLY A 91 -7.06 -11.35 -17.46
N TYR A 92 -7.49 -10.25 -16.82
CA TYR A 92 -8.79 -9.64 -17.07
C TYR A 92 -8.91 -9.11 -18.50
N VAL A 93 -7.93 -8.33 -18.97
CA VAL A 93 -7.89 -7.81 -20.35
C VAL A 93 -7.91 -8.95 -21.36
N ARG A 94 -7.16 -10.03 -21.13
CA ARG A 94 -7.18 -11.22 -22.00
C ARG A 94 -8.55 -11.88 -22.00
N SER A 95 -9.20 -12.04 -20.86
CA SER A 95 -10.55 -12.65 -20.81
C SER A 95 -11.57 -11.83 -21.58
N VAL A 96 -11.59 -10.51 -21.42
CA VAL A 96 -12.55 -9.62 -22.08
C VAL A 96 -12.28 -9.55 -23.59
N SER A 97 -11.01 -9.44 -24.00
CA SER A 97 -10.63 -9.42 -25.42
C SER A 97 -10.81 -10.77 -26.12
N THR A 98 -10.69 -11.90 -25.43
CA THR A 98 -10.94 -13.23 -26.02
C THR A 98 -12.43 -13.49 -26.20
N SER A 99 -13.29 -12.96 -25.32
CA SER A 99 -14.74 -13.06 -25.46
C SER A 99 -15.28 -12.29 -26.67
N ASP A 100 -14.69 -11.13 -27.00
CA ASP A 100 -15.08 -10.28 -28.14
C ASP A 100 -14.44 -10.66 -29.48
N THR A 101 -13.50 -11.63 -29.49
CA THR A 101 -12.76 -12.03 -30.71
C THR A 101 -13.22 -13.34 -31.34
N THR A 102 -14.23 -14.01 -30.79
CA THR A 102 -14.80 -15.18 -31.48
C THR A 102 -15.54 -14.72 -32.74
N GLY A 103 -15.15 -15.25 -33.91
CA GLY A 103 -15.77 -14.89 -35.19
C GLY A 103 -17.31 -15.06 -35.18
N ALA A 104 -17.81 -16.01 -34.39
CA ALA A 104 -19.25 -16.21 -34.16
C ALA A 104 -19.93 -15.03 -33.45
N ALA A 105 -19.30 -14.43 -32.43
CA ALA A 105 -19.84 -13.26 -31.73
C ALA A 105 -19.88 -12.02 -32.63
N GLN A 106 -18.86 -11.83 -33.46
CA GLN A 106 -18.81 -10.72 -34.43
C GLN A 106 -19.88 -10.86 -35.52
N ILE A 107 -20.14 -12.09 -36.00
CA ILE A 107 -21.23 -12.37 -36.95
C ILE A 107 -22.61 -12.13 -36.31
N ALA A 108 -22.79 -12.51 -35.04
CA ALA A 108 -24.04 -12.28 -34.30
C ALA A 108 -24.31 -10.78 -34.09
N GLN A 109 -23.28 -9.99 -33.81
CA GLN A 109 -23.39 -8.53 -33.68
C GLN A 109 -23.65 -7.86 -35.02
N ALA A 110 -22.98 -8.28 -36.10
CA ALA A 110 -23.24 -7.79 -37.44
C ALA A 110 -24.69 -8.07 -37.89
N ARG A 111 -25.28 -9.20 -37.48
CA ARG A 111 -26.68 -9.51 -37.77
C ARG A 111 -27.65 -8.58 -37.06
N ARG A 112 -27.38 -8.20 -35.81
CA ARG A 112 -28.19 -7.22 -35.08
C ARG A 112 -28.17 -5.85 -35.76
N LEU A 113 -27.01 -5.40 -36.24
CA LEU A 113 -26.88 -4.13 -36.96
C LEU A 113 -27.68 -4.12 -38.27
N LEU A 114 -27.77 -5.26 -38.96
CA LEU A 114 -28.60 -5.43 -40.15
C LEU A 114 -30.10 -5.37 -39.80
N GLU A 115 -30.51 -6.03 -38.72
CA GLU A 115 -31.89 -6.02 -38.22
C GLU A 115 -32.32 -4.63 -37.70
N GLU A 116 -31.38 -3.86 -37.14
CA GLU A 116 -31.56 -2.46 -36.73
C GLU A 116 -31.54 -1.48 -37.93
N GLY A 117 -31.19 -1.95 -39.13
CA GLY A 117 -31.09 -1.13 -40.34
C GLY A 117 -29.91 -0.16 -40.35
N VAL A 118 -28.91 -0.38 -39.48
CA VAL A 118 -27.69 0.44 -39.38
C VAL A 118 -26.71 0.13 -40.52
N ILE A 119 -26.74 -1.11 -41.01
CA ILE A 119 -25.92 -1.58 -42.14
C ILE A 119 -26.81 -2.27 -43.18
N ASP A 120 -26.33 -2.32 -44.42
CA ASP A 120 -27.01 -3.05 -45.49
C ASP A 120 -26.55 -4.53 -45.60
N ASP A 121 -27.26 -5.31 -46.42
CA ASP A 121 -26.97 -6.74 -46.58
C ASP A 121 -25.59 -6.99 -47.24
N ALA A 122 -25.11 -6.08 -48.08
CA ALA A 122 -23.79 -6.19 -48.70
C ALA A 122 -22.65 -5.97 -47.68
N GLU A 123 -22.83 -5.00 -46.78
CA GLU A 123 -21.94 -4.70 -45.65
C GLU A 123 -21.93 -5.84 -44.63
N TYR A 124 -23.10 -6.42 -44.32
CA TYR A 124 -23.19 -7.61 -43.46
C TYR A 124 -22.40 -8.79 -44.03
N GLN A 125 -22.53 -9.09 -45.32
CA GLN A 125 -21.77 -10.18 -45.94
C GLN A 125 -20.26 -9.90 -45.97
N ALA A 126 -19.84 -8.64 -46.11
CA ALA A 126 -18.43 -8.26 -46.03
C ALA A 126 -17.86 -8.49 -44.62
N LEU A 127 -18.61 -8.11 -43.57
CA LEU A 127 -18.24 -8.35 -42.17
C LEU A 127 -18.19 -9.84 -41.82
N LYS A 128 -19.17 -10.62 -42.30
CA LYS A 128 -19.22 -12.08 -42.12
C LYS A 128 -17.99 -12.78 -42.75
N ARG A 129 -17.61 -12.41 -43.97
CA ARG A 129 -16.42 -12.96 -44.64
C ARG A 129 -15.14 -12.60 -43.86
N LYS A 130 -15.03 -11.37 -43.37
CA LYS A 130 -13.87 -10.92 -42.57
C LYS A 130 -13.75 -11.65 -41.23
N ALA A 131 -14.87 -11.94 -40.58
CA ALA A 131 -14.91 -12.69 -39.33
C ALA A 131 -14.64 -14.21 -39.51
N LEU A 132 -14.95 -14.77 -40.69
CA LEU A 132 -14.66 -16.17 -41.04
C LEU A 132 -13.25 -16.39 -41.60
N ALA A 133 -12.60 -15.33 -42.08
CA ALA A 133 -11.24 -15.39 -42.64
C ALA A 133 -10.13 -15.21 -41.59
N ARG A 134 -10.50 -15.06 -40.31
CA ARG A 134 -9.60 -14.91 -39.17
C ARG A 134 -9.54 -16.21 -38.37
#